data_AF-A0A851EZ88-F1
#
_entry.id   AF-A0A851EZ88-F1
#
_cell.length_a   1.000
_cell.length_b   1.000
_cell.length_c   1.000
_cell.angle_alpha   90.00
_cell.angle_beta   90.00
_cell.angle_gamma   90.00
#
_symmetry.space_group_name_H-M   'P 1'
#
loop_
_entity.id
_entity.type
_entity.pdbx_description
1 polymer ?
#
loop_
_entity_poly.entity_id
_entity_poly.type
_entity_poly.pdbx_seq_one_letter_code
_entity_poly.pdbx_strand_id
1 'polypeptide(L)'
;GLQQCAARKVKLELKERKEKKQKVDEDEIQKMQILVSSFSEEQLNRYEMYRRSAFPKAAIKRLIQSITGTSVSQNVVIAMSGISKVFVGEVVEE
;
A
#
# COMPACT_ATOMS: atom_id res chain seq x y z
N GLY A 1 41.38 -12.00 -0.48
CA GLY A 1 41.24 -10.57 -0.85
C GLY A 1 40.21 -9.90 0.04
N LEU A 2 40.53 -8.77 0.66
CA LEU A 2 39.64 -8.00 1.56
C LEU A 2 38.25 -7.70 0.94
N GLN A 3 38.18 -7.61 -0.39
CA GLN A 3 36.96 -7.32 -1.15
C GLN A 3 35.91 -8.45 -1.06
N GLN A 4 36.31 -9.72 -0.94
CA GLN A 4 35.38 -10.84 -0.77
C GLN A 4 34.77 -10.90 0.64
N CYS A 5 35.51 -10.49 1.67
CA CYS A 5 34.98 -10.40 3.04
C CYS A 5 33.93 -9.29 3.17
N ALA A 6 34.18 -8.12 2.58
CA ALA A 6 33.23 -7.01 2.58
C ALA A 6 31.92 -7.36 1.84
N ALA A 7 32.01 -7.98 0.66
CA ALA A 7 30.84 -8.41 -0.09
C ALA A 7 29.99 -9.48 0.65
N ARG A 8 30.64 -10.38 1.40
CA ARG A 8 29.95 -11.38 2.21
C ARG A 8 29.22 -10.77 3.41
N LYS A 9 29.81 -9.77 4.07
CA LYS A 9 29.16 -9.00 5.15
C LYS A 9 27.90 -8.28 4.66
N VAL A 10 27.99 -7.55 3.54
CA VAL A 10 26.83 -6.83 2.97
C VAL A 10 25.68 -7.78 2.60
N LYS A 11 25.98 -8.95 2.04
CA LYS A 11 24.94 -9.96 1.74
C LYS A 11 24.27 -10.50 3.01
N LEU A 12 25.01 -10.66 4.09
CA LEU A 12 24.48 -11.11 5.37
C LEU A 12 23.51 -10.06 5.95
N GLU A 13 23.93 -8.79 5.99
CA GLU A 13 23.11 -7.70 6.51
C GLU A 13 21.81 -7.48 5.71
N LEU A 14 21.87 -7.61 4.38
CA LEU A 14 20.68 -7.55 3.52
C LEU A 14 19.72 -8.72 3.79
N LYS A 15 20.26 -9.92 4.07
CA LYS A 15 19.45 -11.09 4.41
C LYS A 15 18.78 -10.92 5.77
N GLU A 16 19.52 -10.46 6.78
CA GLU A 16 18.96 -10.16 8.11
C GLU A 16 17.90 -9.05 8.05
N ARG A 17 18.12 -7.99 7.27
CA ARG A 17 17.11 -6.94 7.04
C ARG A 17 15.85 -7.48 6.37
N LYS A 18 15.99 -8.37 5.38
CA LYS A 18 14.86 -9.00 4.70
C LYS A 18 14.07 -9.92 5.64
N GLU A 19 14.76 -10.75 6.41
CA GLU A 19 14.13 -11.65 7.40
C GLU A 19 13.43 -10.85 8.50
N LYS A 20 14.05 -9.78 9.01
CA LYS A 20 13.42 -8.90 10.00
C LYS A 20 12.18 -8.20 9.42
N LYS A 21 12.24 -7.73 8.18
CA LYS A 21 11.09 -7.12 7.50
C LYS A 21 9.96 -8.13 7.31
N GLN A 22 10.27 -9.34 6.86
CA GLN A 22 9.30 -10.41 6.66
C GLN A 22 8.59 -10.79 7.97
N LYS A 23 9.33 -10.92 9.08
CA LYS A 23 8.72 -11.20 10.39
C LYS A 23 7.75 -10.11 10.84
N VAL A 24 8.11 -8.84 10.63
CA VAL A 24 7.23 -7.71 10.93
C VAL A 24 5.95 -7.77 10.10
N ASP A 25 6.06 -8.07 8.80
CA ASP A 25 4.89 -8.22 7.92
C ASP A 25 3.97 -9.36 8.39
N GLU A 26 4.54 -10.50 8.83
CA GLU A 26 3.77 -11.64 9.37
C GLU A 26 3.02 -11.28 10.67
N ASP A 27 3.68 -10.59 11.60
CA ASP A 27 3.04 -10.15 12.86
C ASP A 27 1.89 -9.17 12.61
N GLU A 28 2.05 -8.26 11.64
CA GLU A 28 0.98 -7.31 11.26
C GLU A 28 -0.21 -8.01 10.61
N ILE A 29 0.05 -8.99 9.74
CA ILE A 29 -1.01 -9.81 9.13
C ILE A 29 -1.79 -10.57 10.21
N GLN A 30 -1.10 -11.18 11.18
CA GLN A 30 -1.77 -11.90 12.27
C GLN A 30 -2.63 -10.98 13.13
N LYS A 31 -2.11 -9.80 13.51
CA LYS A 31 -2.89 -8.81 14.26
C LYS A 31 -4.14 -8.37 13.49
N MET A 32 -3.99 -8.11 12.19
CA MET A 32 -5.11 -7.74 11.33
C MET A 32 -6.16 -8.86 11.25
N GLN A 33 -5.73 -10.12 11.14
CA GLN A 33 -6.65 -11.26 11.11
C GLN A 33 -7.45 -11.42 12.40
N ILE A 34 -6.79 -11.29 13.57
CA ILE A 34 -7.46 -11.35 14.87
C ILE A 34 -8.48 -10.22 15.02
N LEU A 35 -8.10 -9.00 14.60
CA LEU A 35 -9.01 -7.86 14.64
C LEU A 35 -10.24 -8.10 13.76
N VAL A 36 -10.02 -8.47 12.49
CA VAL A 36 -11.09 -8.67 11.50
C VAL A 36 -12.02 -9.82 11.89
N SER A 37 -11.51 -10.88 12.53
CA SER A 37 -12.35 -12.00 12.98
C SER A 37 -13.24 -11.66 14.17
N SER A 38 -12.93 -10.59 14.90
CA SER A 38 -13.74 -10.10 16.03
C SER A 38 -14.80 -9.07 15.64
N PHE A 39 -14.86 -8.67 14.35
CA PHE A 39 -15.84 -7.69 13.89
C PHE A 39 -17.26 -8.24 13.88
N SER A 40 -18.23 -7.37 14.16
CA SER A 40 -19.62 -7.62 13.78
C SER A 40 -19.77 -7.65 12.26
N GLU A 41 -20.86 -8.24 11.77
CA GLU A 41 -21.15 -8.34 10.33
C GLU A 41 -21.14 -6.96 9.63
N GLU A 42 -21.70 -5.95 10.29
CA GLU A 42 -21.74 -4.58 9.77
C GLU A 42 -20.35 -3.93 9.70
N GLN A 43 -19.51 -4.13 10.73
CA GLN A 43 -18.13 -3.64 10.76
C GLN A 43 -17.28 -4.35 9.71
N LEU A 44 -17.46 -5.66 9.53
CA LEU A 44 -16.78 -6.44 8.51
C LEU A 44 -17.15 -5.95 7.11
N ASN A 45 -18.44 -5.74 6.84
CA ASN A 45 -18.91 -5.22 5.56
C ASN A 45 -18.31 -3.83 5.25
N ARG A 46 -18.34 -2.90 6.22
CA ARG A 46 -17.71 -1.58 6.07
C ARG A 46 -16.20 -1.69 5.79
N TYR A 47 -15.49 -2.52 6.56
CA TYR A 47 -14.06 -2.71 6.38
C TYR A 47 -13.72 -3.33 5.02
N GLU A 48 -14.47 -4.34 4.57
CA GLU A 48 -14.25 -4.95 3.26
C GLU A 48 -14.45 -3.95 2.13
N MET A 49 -15.52 -3.14 2.20
CA MET A 49 -15.80 -2.10 1.23
C MET A 49 -14.68 -1.05 1.22
N TYR A 50 -14.26 -0.56 2.40
CA TYR A 50 -13.13 0.36 2.51
C TYR A 50 -11.84 -0.22 1.94
N ARG A 51 -11.49 -1.47 2.30
CA ARG A 51 -10.27 -2.15 1.86
C ARG A 51 -10.23 -2.36 0.34
N ARG A 52 -11.36 -2.75 -0.26
CA ARG A 52 -11.48 -3.03 -1.70
C ARG A 52 -11.73 -1.77 -2.55
N SER A 53 -12.18 -0.67 -1.95
CA SER A 53 -12.44 0.57 -2.68
C SER A 53 -11.16 1.12 -3.31
N ALA A 54 -11.25 1.46 -4.59
CA ALA A 54 -10.19 2.13 -5.34
C ALA A 54 -10.81 2.85 -6.55
N PHE A 55 -10.21 3.97 -6.94
CA PHE A 55 -10.65 4.66 -8.15
C PHE A 55 -10.21 3.91 -9.41
N PRO A 56 -11.08 3.83 -10.44
CA PRO A 56 -10.70 3.25 -11.73
C PRO A 56 -9.54 4.02 -12.37
N LYS A 57 -8.39 3.37 -12.52
CA LYS A 57 -7.16 3.98 -13.05
C LYS A 57 -7.36 4.67 -14.41
N ALA A 58 -8.20 4.10 -15.28
CA ALA A 58 -8.50 4.68 -16.59
C ALA A 58 -9.25 6.02 -16.48
N ALA A 59 -10.18 6.14 -15.54
CA ALA A 59 -10.93 7.38 -15.32
C ALA A 59 -10.02 8.47 -14.75
N ILE A 60 -9.22 8.13 -13.73
CA ILE A 60 -8.25 9.05 -13.12
C ILE A 60 -7.22 9.51 -14.16
N LYS A 61 -6.69 8.58 -14.96
CA LYS A 61 -5.76 8.91 -16.05
C LYS A 61 -6.38 9.89 -17.04
N ARG A 62 -7.60 9.62 -17.52
CA ARG A 62 -8.31 10.51 -18.46
C ARG A 62 -8.53 11.89 -17.88
N LEU A 63 -8.95 11.97 -16.61
CA LEU A 63 -9.18 13.25 -15.93
C LEU A 63 -7.88 14.07 -15.85
N ILE A 64 -6.78 13.47 -15.38
CA ILE A 64 -5.50 14.17 -15.29
C ILE A 64 -5.05 14.63 -16.68
N GLN A 65 -5.10 13.76 -17.69
CA GLN A 65 -4.70 14.11 -19.06
C GLN A 65 -5.57 15.21 -19.68
N SER A 66 -6.87 15.24 -19.37
CA SER A 66 -7.78 16.28 -19.86
C SER A 66 -7.43 17.66 -19.30
N ILE A 67 -6.79 17.72 -18.13
CA ILE A 67 -6.39 18.97 -17.47
C ILE A 67 -4.98 19.35 -17.88
N THR A 68 -4.03 18.42 -17.88
CA THR A 68 -2.62 18.71 -18.17
C THR A 68 -2.31 18.78 -19.67
N GLY A 69 -3.17 18.21 -20.52
CA GLY A 69 -2.94 18.10 -21.96
C GLY A 69 -1.78 17.18 -22.36
N THR A 70 -1.18 16.46 -21.39
CA THR A 70 0.03 15.65 -21.59
C THR A 70 -0.17 14.20 -21.16
N SER A 71 0.70 13.31 -21.63
CA SER A 71 0.68 11.92 -21.18
C SER A 71 1.17 11.80 -19.73
N VAL A 72 0.54 10.91 -18.96
CA VAL A 72 0.88 10.70 -17.55
C VAL A 72 1.27 9.26 -17.27
N SER A 73 2.24 9.10 -16.37
CA SER A 73 2.76 7.80 -15.96
C SER A 73 1.80 7.08 -15.01
N GLN A 74 1.92 5.76 -14.94
CA GLN A 74 1.09 4.95 -14.04
C GLN A 74 1.32 5.29 -12.56
N ASN A 75 2.54 5.66 -12.17
CA ASN A 75 2.85 6.03 -10.79
C ASN A 75 2.11 7.30 -10.36
N VAL A 76 1.97 8.29 -11.26
CA VAL A 76 1.18 9.49 -11.00
C VAL A 76 -0.30 9.12 -10.82
N VAL A 77 -0.83 8.22 -11.64
CA VAL A 77 -2.22 7.74 -11.51
C VAL A 77 -2.43 7.01 -10.18
N ILE A 78 -1.48 6.19 -9.74
CA ILE A 78 -1.53 5.49 -8.44
C ILE A 78 -1.49 6.50 -7.30
N ALA A 79 -0.55 7.44 -7.32
CA ALA A 79 -0.41 8.46 -6.29
C ALA A 79 -1.68 9.32 -6.18
N MET A 80 -2.21 9.80 -7.31
CA MET A 80 -3.44 10.59 -7.33
C MET A 80 -4.63 9.79 -6.78
N SER A 81 -4.79 8.54 -7.21
CA SER A 81 -5.85 7.67 -6.70
C SER A 81 -5.75 7.45 -5.18
N GLY A 82 -4.53 7.35 -4.65
CA GLY A 82 -4.28 7.23 -3.22
C GLY A 82 -4.65 8.48 -2.44
N ILE A 83 -4.18 9.65 -2.89
CA ILE A 83 -4.48 10.94 -2.25
C ILE A 83 -5.98 11.22 -2.27
N SER A 84 -6.64 11.02 -3.41
CA SER A 84 -8.10 11.16 -3.51
C SER A 84 -8.85 10.20 -2.59
N LYS A 85 -8.34 8.98 -2.34
CA LYS A 85 -8.97 8.03 -1.42
C LYS A 85 -8.84 8.50 0.03
N VAL A 86 -7.68 9.03 0.43
CA VAL A 86 -7.49 9.61 1.77
C VAL A 86 -8.45 10.77 1.98
N PHE A 87 -8.53 11.68 0.99
CA PHE A 87 -9.46 12.81 1.04
C PHE A 87 -10.93 12.37 1.20
N VAL A 88 -11.39 11.38 0.42
CA VAL A 88 -12.75 10.84 0.60
C VAL A 88 -12.94 10.20 1.97
N GLY A 89 -11.91 9.56 2.53
CA GLY A 89 -11.93 9.03 3.89
C GLY A 89 -12.16 10.14 4.92
N GLU A 90 -11.36 11.20 4.86
CA GLU A 90 -11.50 12.38 5.73
C GLU A 90 -12.90 13.01 5.63
N VAL A 91 -13.42 13.17 4.42
CA VAL A 91 -14.76 13.74 4.17
C VAL A 91 -15.90 12.85 4.70
N VAL A 92 -15.74 11.54 4.71
CA VAL A 92 -16.77 10.61 5.24
C VAL A 92 -16.69 10.46 6.75
N GLU A 93 -15.52 10.74 7.35
CA GLU A 93 -15.32 10.77 8.79
C GLU A 93 -15.87 12.06 9.46
N GLU A 94 -15.93 13.17 8.72
CA GLU A 94 -16.62 14.42 9.10
C GLU A 94 -18.17 14.30 9.04
#